data_AF-A0A926HQ72-F1
#
_entry.id   AF-A0A926HQ72-F1
#
_cell.length_a   1.000
_cell.length_b   1.000
_cell.length_c   1.000
_cell.angle_alpha   90.00
_cell.angle_beta   90.00
_cell.angle_gamma   90.00
#
_symmetry.space_group_name_H-M   'P 1'
#
loop_
_entity.id
_entity.type
_entity.pdbx_description
1 polymer ?
#
loop_
_entity_poly.entity_id
_entity_poly.type
_entity_poly.pdbx_seq_one_letter_code
_entity_poly.pdbx_strand_id
1 'polypeptide(L)'
;MQRMFRVKARGYDPSEVEDYIERLKKDFEEDLARQKDRLLELRAENKLLSEELAEFRDKENQIVGALVEAQCRASAVEREAKERAERQLMELEGHKRRLGEEMADTRARLLNLKKAAADVLGLFVEEIEQEEKAIAGPKPMKQVG
;
A
#
# COMPACT_ATOMS: atom_id res chain seq x y z
N MET A 1 7.68 50.55 52.92
CA MET A 1 7.47 51.44 54.08
C MET A 1 8.71 52.29 54.27
N GLN A 2 8.59 53.62 54.28
CA GLN A 2 9.73 54.52 54.50
C GLN A 2 10.09 54.55 55.99
N ARG A 3 11.29 54.08 56.36
CA ARG A 3 11.86 54.34 57.69
C ARG A 3 12.38 55.78 57.70
N MET A 4 11.82 56.62 58.58
CA MET A 4 12.34 57.97 58.80
C MET A 4 13.55 57.87 59.75
N PHE A 5 14.73 58.26 59.26
CA PHE A 5 15.95 58.36 60.07
C PHE A 5 15.81 59.48 61.12
N ARG A 6 16.37 59.29 62.32
CA ARG A 6 16.38 60.33 63.35
C ARG A 6 17.19 61.54 62.87
N VAL A 7 16.69 62.75 63.13
CA VAL A 7 17.34 64.02 62.74
C VAL A 7 18.07 64.60 63.96
N LYS A 8 19.37 64.81 63.85
CA LYS A 8 20.22 65.56 64.78
C LYS A 8 20.41 67.00 64.28
N ALA A 9 21.03 67.88 65.09
CA ALA A 9 21.15 69.32 64.83
C ALA A 9 21.78 69.70 63.46
N ARG A 10 22.46 68.77 62.79
CA ARG A 10 22.94 68.88 61.40
C ARG A 10 22.63 67.61 60.59
N GLY A 11 21.34 67.31 60.37
CA GLY A 11 20.90 66.25 59.45
C GLY A 11 20.61 64.90 60.10
N TYR A 12 20.55 63.83 59.31
CA TYR A 12 20.21 62.49 59.79
C TYR A 12 21.31 61.87 60.67
N ASP A 13 20.93 60.96 61.57
CA ASP A 13 21.86 60.21 62.40
C ASP A 13 22.75 59.30 61.53
N PRO A 14 24.07 59.57 61.43
CA PRO A 14 24.95 58.84 60.53
C PRO A 14 24.94 57.33 60.77
N SER A 15 24.86 56.89 62.03
CA SER A 15 24.86 55.47 62.38
C SER A 15 23.60 54.74 61.90
N GLU A 16 22.42 55.37 61.99
CA GLU A 16 21.19 54.74 61.48
C GLU A 16 21.18 54.63 59.94
N VAL A 17 21.80 55.61 59.28
CA VAL A 17 21.95 55.61 57.82
C VAL A 17 22.96 54.54 57.39
N GLU A 18 24.09 54.41 58.08
CA GLU A 18 25.10 53.36 57.83
C GLU A 18 24.48 51.96 58.01
N ASP A 19 23.79 51.71 59.13
CA ASP A 19 23.11 50.43 59.40
C ASP A 19 22.02 50.10 58.37
N TYR A 20 21.37 51.13 57.80
CA TYR A 20 20.39 50.94 56.74
C TYR A 20 21.07 50.62 55.41
N ILE A 21 22.15 51.31 55.08
CA ILE A 21 22.94 51.06 53.87
C ILE A 21 23.54 49.65 53.91
N GLU A 22 24.07 49.21 55.05
CA GLU A 22 24.59 47.84 55.20
C GLU A 22 23.52 46.78 55.02
N ARG A 23 22.34 46.97 55.64
CA ARG A 23 21.20 46.05 55.43
C ARG A 23 20.76 46.02 53.98
N LEU A 24 20.65 47.18 53.35
CA LEU A 24 20.23 47.29 51.96
C LEU A 24 21.24 46.60 51.02
N LYS A 25 22.55 46.78 51.25
CA LYS A 25 23.61 46.09 50.51
C LYS A 25 23.50 44.58 50.68
N LYS A 26 23.30 44.10 51.90
CA LYS A 26 23.15 42.67 52.20
C LYS A 26 21.93 42.08 51.48
N ASP A 27 20.78 42.73 51.58
CA ASP A 27 19.56 42.28 50.90
C ASP A 27 19.75 42.21 49.37
N PHE A 28 20.41 43.23 48.79
CA PHE A 28 20.75 43.22 47.36
C PHE A 28 21.74 42.12 46.97
N GLU A 29 22.75 41.84 47.78
CA GLU A 29 23.71 40.77 47.54
C GLU A 29 23.04 39.40 47.60
N GLU A 30 22.12 39.19 48.56
CA GLU A 30 21.32 37.98 48.68
C GLU A 30 20.37 37.80 47.48
N ASP A 31 19.68 38.86 47.04
CA ASP A 31 18.84 38.83 45.84
C ASP A 31 19.66 38.54 44.57
N LEU A 32 20.83 39.15 44.44
CA LEU A 32 21.72 38.93 43.31
C LEU A 32 22.23 37.49 43.27
N ALA A 33 22.54 36.90 44.43
CA ALA A 33 22.93 35.49 44.54
C ALA A 33 21.78 34.57 44.10
N ARG A 34 20.56 34.78 44.62
CA ARG A 34 19.38 34.01 44.23
C ARG A 34 19.09 34.08 42.73
N GLN A 35 19.20 35.27 42.14
CA GLN A 35 19.00 35.45 40.70
C GLN A 35 20.06 34.73 39.86
N LYS A 36 21.32 34.75 40.30
CA LYS A 36 22.40 34.01 39.63
C LYS A 36 22.16 32.51 39.65
N ASP A 37 21.78 31.97 40.81
CA ASP A 37 21.49 30.55 40.96
C ASP A 37 20.32 30.14 40.07
N ARG A 38 19.23 30.93 40.07
CA ARG A 38 18.08 30.68 39.20
C ARG A 38 18.44 30.75 37.71
N LEU A 39 19.33 31.65 37.33
CA LEU A 39 19.78 31.79 35.95
C LEU A 39 20.64 30.60 35.51
N LEU A 40 21.42 30.00 36.42
CA LEU A 40 22.16 28.77 36.16
C LEU A 40 21.22 27.57 35.98
N GLU A 41 20.21 27.44 36.85
CA GLU A 41 19.17 26.41 36.72
C GLU A 41 18.45 26.49 35.38
N LEU A 42 17.96 27.69 35.02
CA LEU A 42 17.24 27.90 33.76
C LEU A 42 18.12 27.61 32.54
N ARG A 43 19.41 27.92 32.60
CA ARG A 43 20.36 27.56 31.52
C ARG A 43 20.53 26.06 31.40
N ALA A 44 20.61 25.34 32.52
CA ALA A 44 20.72 23.89 32.51
C ALA A 44 19.43 23.25 31.95
N GLU A 45 18.26 23.70 32.40
CA GLU A 45 16.96 23.26 31.90
C GLU A 45 16.80 23.52 30.40
N ASN A 46 17.14 24.74 29.94
CA ASN A 46 17.06 25.09 28.52
C ASN A 46 17.98 24.24 27.64
N LYS A 47 19.17 23.90 28.16
CA LYS A 47 20.09 22.99 27.47
C LYS A 47 19.48 21.59 27.33
N LEU A 48 18.96 21.02 28.42
CA LEU A 48 18.32 19.69 28.40
C LEU A 48 17.13 19.65 27.44
N LEU A 49 16.25 20.65 27.51
CA LEU A 49 15.10 20.74 26.61
C LEU A 49 15.52 20.87 25.14
N SER A 50 16.60 21.60 24.87
CA SER A 50 17.13 21.74 23.50
C SER A 50 17.69 20.43 22.95
N GLU A 51 18.38 19.65 23.80
CA GLU A 51 18.89 18.32 23.45
C GLU A 51 17.74 17.35 23.18
N GLU A 52 16.73 17.32 24.05
CA GLU A 52 15.55 16.46 23.89
C GLU A 52 14.74 16.82 22.64
N LEU A 53 14.60 18.11 22.34
CA LEU A 53 13.91 18.58 21.13
C LEU A 53 14.67 18.21 19.86
N ALA A 54 16.00 18.20 19.90
CA ALA A 54 16.82 17.70 18.79
C ALA A 54 16.60 16.20 18.58
N GLU A 55 16.60 15.39 19.65
CA GLU A 55 16.30 13.96 19.55
C GLU A 55 14.91 13.68 18.98
N PHE A 56 13.89 14.44 19.39
CA PHE A 56 12.54 14.26 18.86
C PHE A 56 12.46 14.58 17.38
N ARG A 57 13.16 15.62 16.91
CA ARG A 57 13.24 15.94 15.48
C ARG A 57 13.95 14.85 14.69
N ASP A 58 15.00 14.26 15.23
CA ASP A 58 15.70 13.15 14.57
C ASP A 58 14.80 11.92 14.47
N LYS A 59 14.07 11.58 15.54
CA LYS A 59 13.08 10.50 15.54
C LYS A 59 11.95 10.77 14.54
N GLU A 60 11.44 12.00 14.48
CA GLU A 60 10.42 12.41 13.51
C GLU A 60 10.90 12.21 12.08
N ASN A 61 12.12 12.67 11.76
CA ASN A 61 12.72 12.49 10.44
C ASN A 61 12.86 11.01 10.05
N GLN A 62 13.27 10.16 10.99
CA GLN A 62 13.37 8.72 10.76
C GLN A 62 12.00 8.09 10.48
N ILE A 63 10.97 8.47 11.26
CA ILE A 63 9.60 7.98 11.06
C ILE A 63 9.07 8.42 9.70
N VAL A 64 9.23 9.69 9.35
CA VAL A 64 8.80 10.21 8.05
C VAL A 64 9.50 9.48 6.91
N GLY A 65 10.82 9.28 7.00
CA GLY A 65 11.57 8.51 6.01
C GLY A 65 11.04 7.08 5.84
N ALA A 66 10.79 6.38 6.94
CA ALA A 66 10.24 5.04 6.92
C ALA A 66 8.83 4.99 6.30
N LEU A 67 7.98 5.98 6.58
CA LEU A 67 6.63 6.07 6.01
C LEU A 67 6.66 6.30 4.50
N VAL A 68 7.54 7.20 4.03
CA VAL A 68 7.73 7.46 2.59
C VAL A 68 8.21 6.19 1.88
N GLU A 69 9.21 5.50 2.43
CA GLU A 69 9.68 4.23 1.86
C GLU A 69 8.59 3.16 1.82
N ALA A 70 7.82 3.01 2.91
CA ALA A 70 6.73 2.07 2.97
C ALA A 70 5.67 2.36 1.90
N GLN A 71 5.30 3.63 1.71
CA GLN A 71 4.36 4.04 0.69
C GLN A 71 4.89 3.76 -0.73
N CYS A 72 6.15 4.11 -1.01
CA CYS A 72 6.77 3.82 -2.31
C CYS A 72 6.78 2.32 -2.61
N ARG A 73 7.14 1.48 -1.62
CA ARG A 73 7.14 0.02 -1.78
C ARG A 73 5.72 -0.52 -1.99
N ALA A 74 4.74 -0.05 -1.23
CA ALA A 74 3.35 -0.45 -1.41
C ALA A 74 2.84 -0.12 -2.82
N SER A 75 3.08 1.10 -3.31
CA SER A 75 2.69 1.49 -4.68
C SER A 75 3.40 0.68 -5.75
N ALA A 76 4.67 0.32 -5.54
CA ALA A 76 5.41 -0.54 -6.46
C ALA A 76 4.80 -1.95 -6.53
N VAL A 77 4.47 -2.53 -5.37
CA VAL A 77 3.80 -3.85 -5.28
C VAL A 77 2.44 -3.81 -5.95
N GLU A 78 1.62 -2.79 -5.71
CA GLU A 78 0.32 -2.64 -6.36
C GLU A 78 0.44 -2.56 -7.88
N ARG A 79 1.39 -1.76 -8.39
CA ARG A 79 1.63 -1.64 -9.83
C ARG A 79 2.06 -2.97 -10.43
N GLU A 80 3.02 -3.64 -9.81
CA GLU A 80 3.50 -4.94 -10.28
C GLU A 80 2.40 -6.00 -10.27
N ALA A 81 1.56 -6.02 -9.22
CA ALA A 81 0.43 -6.92 -9.13
C ALA A 81 -0.58 -6.68 -10.26
N LYS A 82 -0.89 -5.42 -10.58
CA LYS A 82 -1.78 -5.07 -11.70
C LYS A 82 -1.18 -5.52 -13.04
N GLU A 83 0.08 -5.20 -13.31
CA GLU A 83 0.76 -5.60 -14.54
C GLU A 83 0.85 -7.13 -14.70
N ARG A 84 1.05 -7.86 -13.60
CA ARG A 84 1.03 -9.34 -13.62
C ARG A 84 -0.37 -9.87 -13.89
N ALA A 85 -1.39 -9.32 -13.24
CA ALA A 85 -2.78 -9.73 -13.44
C ALA A 85 -3.25 -9.49 -14.88
N GLU A 86 -2.94 -8.32 -15.44
CA GLU A 86 -3.26 -7.99 -16.84
C GLU A 86 -2.60 -8.96 -17.83
N ARG A 87 -1.31 -9.27 -17.63
CA ARG A 87 -0.60 -10.27 -18.44
C ARG A 87 -1.24 -11.65 -18.35
N GLN A 88 -1.55 -12.11 -17.13
CA GLN A 88 -2.20 -13.40 -16.93
C GLN A 88 -3.59 -13.46 -17.57
N LEU A 89 -4.37 -12.38 -17.49
CA LEU A 89 -5.67 -12.29 -18.16
C LEU A 89 -5.50 -12.40 -19.69
N MET A 90 -4.56 -11.67 -20.26
CA MET A 90 -4.29 -11.72 -21.70
C MET A 90 -3.85 -13.12 -22.16
N GLU A 91 -3.00 -13.78 -21.39
CA GLU A 91 -2.58 -15.17 -21.65
C GLU A 91 -3.76 -16.15 -21.58
N LEU A 92 -4.59 -16.03 -20.54
CA LEU A 92 -5.78 -16.85 -20.36
C LEU A 92 -6.80 -16.66 -21.49
N GLU A 93 -7.04 -15.43 -21.91
CA GLU A 93 -7.90 -15.12 -23.05
C GLU A 93 -7.36 -15.71 -24.35
N GLY A 94 -6.04 -15.64 -24.56
CA GLY A 94 -5.36 -16.25 -25.69
C GLY A 94 -5.48 -17.78 -25.70
N HIS A 95 -5.36 -18.42 -24.54
CA HIS A 95 -5.57 -19.87 -24.39
C HIS A 95 -7.02 -20.27 -24.62
N LYS A 96 -7.97 -19.51 -24.05
CA LYS A 96 -9.41 -19.73 -24.25
C LYS A 96 -9.79 -19.65 -25.72
N ARG A 97 -9.25 -18.67 -26.46
CA ARG A 97 -9.49 -18.54 -27.90
C ARG A 97 -8.96 -19.74 -28.68
N ARG A 98 -7.69 -20.12 -28.46
CA ARG A 98 -7.06 -21.28 -29.13
C ARG A 98 -7.83 -22.56 -28.88
N LEU A 99 -8.19 -22.84 -27.63
CA LEU A 99 -9.01 -24.02 -27.29
C LEU A 99 -10.38 -23.98 -27.98
N GLY A 100 -11.00 -22.79 -28.09
CA GLY A 100 -12.24 -22.62 -28.82
C GLY A 100 -12.11 -22.96 -30.32
N GLU A 101 -11.03 -22.51 -30.96
CA GLU A 101 -10.72 -22.80 -32.36
C GLU A 101 -10.45 -24.29 -32.59
N GLU A 102 -9.64 -24.93 -31.73
CA GLU A 102 -9.34 -26.36 -31.78
C GLU A 102 -10.60 -27.23 -31.61
N MET A 103 -11.48 -26.84 -30.68
CA MET A 103 -12.76 -27.54 -30.47
C MET A 103 -13.69 -27.39 -31.68
N ALA A 104 -13.73 -26.20 -32.30
CA ALA A 104 -14.54 -25.96 -33.49
C ALA A 104 -14.03 -26.79 -34.68
N ASP A 105 -12.71 -26.84 -34.91
CA ASP A 105 -12.10 -27.65 -35.97
C ASP A 105 -12.34 -29.14 -35.73
N THR A 106 -12.12 -29.63 -34.50
CA THR A 106 -12.40 -31.02 -34.13
C THR A 106 -13.87 -31.39 -34.38
N ARG A 107 -14.80 -30.50 -34.02
CA ARG A 107 -16.23 -30.70 -34.27
C ARG A 107 -16.55 -30.76 -35.77
N ALA A 108 -15.93 -29.90 -36.58
CA ALA A 108 -16.09 -29.91 -38.03
C ALA A 108 -15.57 -31.22 -38.64
N ARG A 109 -14.39 -31.69 -38.21
CA ARG A 109 -13.82 -32.97 -38.63
C ARG A 109 -14.73 -34.15 -38.27
N LEU A 110 -15.26 -34.18 -37.04
CA LEU A 110 -16.20 -35.22 -36.61
C LEU A 110 -17.48 -35.23 -37.46
N LEU A 111 -18.01 -34.04 -37.80
CA LEU A 111 -19.19 -33.94 -38.66
C LEU A 111 -18.92 -34.46 -40.07
N ASN A 112 -17.75 -34.12 -40.64
CA ASN A 112 -17.35 -34.61 -41.95
C ASN A 112 -17.12 -36.13 -41.96
N LEU A 113 -16.48 -36.66 -40.91
CA LEU A 113 -16.31 -38.11 -40.75
C LEU A 113 -17.66 -38.83 -40.65
N LYS A 114 -18.61 -38.27 -39.88
CA LYS A 114 -19.97 -38.83 -39.78
C LYS A 114 -20.67 -38.86 -41.13
N LYS A 115 -20.55 -37.79 -41.94
CA LYS A 115 -21.12 -37.75 -43.30
C LYS A 115 -20.47 -38.81 -44.18
N ALA A 116 -19.15 -38.87 -44.23
CA ALA A 116 -18.43 -39.86 -45.02
C ALA A 116 -18.81 -41.30 -44.63
N ALA A 117 -18.96 -41.60 -43.34
CA ALA A 117 -19.42 -42.91 -42.88
C ALA A 117 -20.87 -43.21 -43.34
N ALA A 118 -21.77 -42.22 -43.31
CA ALA A 118 -23.13 -42.37 -43.80
C ALA A 118 -23.17 -42.60 -45.31
N ASP A 119 -22.34 -41.89 -46.08
CA ASP A 119 -22.23 -42.06 -47.53
C ASP A 119 -21.75 -43.47 -47.88
N VAL A 120 -20.71 -43.97 -47.20
CA VAL A 120 -20.19 -45.33 -47.40
C VAL A 120 -21.23 -46.40 -47.04
N LEU A 121 -21.95 -46.22 -45.93
CA LEU A 121 -23.03 -47.13 -45.57
C LEU A 121 -24.17 -47.09 -46.60
N GLY A 122 -24.49 -45.93 -47.15
CA GLY A 122 -25.46 -45.78 -48.24
C GLY A 122 -25.05 -46.57 -49.47
N LEU A 123 -23.79 -46.48 -49.88
CA LEU A 123 -23.25 -47.26 -51.00
C LEU A 123 -23.35 -48.78 -50.76
N PHE A 124 -23.02 -49.25 -49.55
CA PHE A 124 -23.16 -50.66 -49.20
C PHE A 124 -24.62 -51.14 -49.27
N VAL A 125 -25.57 -50.32 -48.81
CA VAL A 125 -27.00 -50.64 -48.90
C VAL A 125 -27.43 -50.74 -50.36
N GLU A 126 -27.03 -49.77 -51.20
CA GLU A 126 -27.33 -49.80 -52.64
C GLU A 126 -26.74 -51.04 -53.33
N GLU A 127 -25.51 -51.42 -52.98
CA GLU A 127 -24.83 -52.60 -53.53
C GLU A 127 -25.53 -53.90 -53.12
N ILE A 128 -25.93 -54.02 -51.84
CA ILE A 128 -26.74 -55.16 -51.36
C ILE A 128 -28.07 -55.24 -52.11
N GLU A 129 -28.77 -54.12 -52.29
CA GLU A 129 -30.05 -54.09 -53.03
C GLU A 129 -29.88 -54.50 -54.50
N GLN A 130 -28.75 -54.17 -55.14
CA GLN A 130 -28.45 -54.58 -56.51
C GLN A 130 -28.18 -56.09 -56.61
N GLU A 131 -27.39 -56.64 -55.70
CA GLU A 131 -27.12 -58.07 -55.58
C GLU A 131 -28.40 -58.87 -55.30
N GLU A 132 -29.27 -58.41 -54.39
CA GLU A 132 -30.56 -59.06 -54.13
C GLU A 132 -31.46 -59.11 -55.38
N LYS A 133 -31.51 -58.03 -56.18
CA LYS A 133 -32.25 -57.99 -57.45
C LYS A 133 -31.64 -58.93 -58.50
N ALA A 134 -30.32 -59.07 -58.53
CA ALA A 134 -29.63 -59.99 -59.43
C ALA A 134 -29.91 -61.46 -59.06
N ILE A 135 -29.96 -61.77 -57.76
CA ILE A 135 -30.26 -63.12 -57.24
C ILE A 135 -31.75 -63.47 -57.39
N ALA A 136 -32.66 -62.51 -57.26
CA ALA A 136 -34.10 -62.75 -57.34
C ALA A 136 -34.60 -63.22 -58.73
N GLY A 137 -33.86 -62.96 -59.81
CA GLY A 137 -34.20 -63.34 -61.18
C GLY A 137 -35.54 -62.75 -61.70
N PRO A 138 -35.80 -62.73 -63.02
CA PRO A 138 -37.05 -62.21 -63.54
C PRO A 138 -38.23 -63.06 -63.05
N LYS A 139 -39.19 -62.43 -62.35
CA LYS A 139 -40.49 -63.04 -62.03
C LYS A 139 -41.08 -63.64 -63.33
N PRO A 140 -41.46 -64.93 -63.35
CA PRO A 140 -42.04 -65.52 -64.54
C PRO A 140 -43.29 -64.74 -64.93
N MET A 141 -43.31 -64.23 -66.17
CA MET A 141 -44.51 -63.72 -66.81
C MET A 141 -45.61 -64.78 -66.67
N LYS A 142 -46.61 -64.52 -65.83
CA LYS A 142 -47.89 -65.22 -65.96
C LYS A 142 -48.51 -64.74 -67.26
N GLN A 143 -48.45 -65.62 -68.26
CA GLN A 143 -49.13 -65.47 -69.53
C GLN A 143 -50.65 -65.38 -69.30
N VAL A 144 -51.23 -64.62 -70.22
CA VAL A 144 -52.65 -64.32 -70.43
C VAL A 144 -53.53 -65.58 -70.36
N GLY A 145 -54.69 -65.43 -69.74
CA GLY A 145 -55.88 -66.28 -69.86
C GLY A 145 -57.09 -65.46 -69.48
#